data_AF-A0AAV4EKE0-F1
#
_entry.id   AF-A0AAV4EKE0-F1
#
_cell.length_a   1.000
_cell.length_b   1.000
_cell.length_c   1.000
_cell.angle_alpha   90.00
_cell.angle_beta   90.00
_cell.angle_gamma   90.00
#
_symmetry.space_group_name_H-M   'P 1'
#
loop_
_entity.id
_entity.type
_entity.pdbx_description
1 polymer ?
#
loop_
_entity_poly.entity_id
_entity_poly.type
_entity_poly.pdbx_seq_one_letter_code
_entity_poly.pdbx_strand_id
1 'polypeptide(L)'
;MRENEFTRLRGEKVLLVPYERHHVQKYHGWMESDELRQLTASERLSLEEEYSMQRKWRESPDKCTFIILDRERYEQASNQDAVQREI
;
A
#
# COMPACT_ATOMS: atom_id res chain seq x y z
N MET A 1 -8.81 -10.09 1.56
CA MET A 1 -8.61 -9.39 2.84
C MET A 1 -9.91 -8.87 3.44
N ARG A 2 -10.83 -9.77 3.84
CA ARG A 2 -11.96 -9.38 4.71
C ARG A 2 -11.61 -9.43 6.18
N GLU A 3 -10.88 -10.47 6.60
CA GLU A 3 -10.53 -10.67 8.01
C GLU A 3 -9.58 -9.59 8.57
N ASN A 4 -8.61 -9.14 7.77
CA ASN A 4 -7.57 -8.21 8.18
C ASN A 4 -7.81 -6.79 7.64
N GLU A 5 -9.04 -6.48 7.25
CA GLU A 5 -9.33 -5.36 6.37
C GLU A 5 -8.96 -4.00 7.00
N PHE A 6 -9.03 -3.90 8.32
CA PHE A 6 -8.64 -2.74 9.14
C PHE A 6 -7.40 -3.00 10.00
N THR A 7 -6.75 -4.15 9.83
CA THR A 7 -5.61 -4.52 10.66
C THR A 7 -4.36 -3.78 10.19
N ARG A 8 -3.80 -2.97 11.08
CA ARG A 8 -2.48 -2.35 10.90
C ARG A 8 -1.51 -2.99 11.86
N LEU A 9 -0.35 -3.42 11.37
CA LEU A 9 0.69 -3.99 12.22
C LEU A 9 1.76 -2.94 12.44
N ARG A 10 2.08 -2.70 13.72
CA ARG A 10 3.10 -1.74 14.14
C ARG A 10 4.37 -2.47 14.52
N GLY A 11 5.43 -2.24 13.76
CA GLY A 11 6.79 -2.63 14.12
C GLY A 11 7.59 -1.47 14.70
N GLU A 12 8.84 -1.73 15.09
CA GLU A 12 9.73 -0.71 15.64
C GLU A 12 10.10 0.37 14.62
N LYS A 13 10.36 -0.03 13.36
CA LYS A 13 10.76 0.88 12.27
C LYS A 13 9.73 1.03 11.16
N VAL A 14 8.79 0.10 11.06
CA VAL A 14 7.86 0.02 9.93
C VAL A 14 6.42 -0.14 10.40
N LEU A 15 5.49 0.30 9.55
CA LEU A 15 4.06 0.02 9.67
C LEU A 15 3.63 -0.81 8.46
N LEU A 16 2.85 -1.85 8.71
CA LEU A 16 2.14 -2.59 7.66
C LEU A 16 0.70 -2.12 7.67
N VAL A 17 0.28 -1.46 6.58
CA VAL A 17 -1.10 -1.03 6.39
C VAL A 17 -1.76 -1.83 5.28
N PRO A 18 -3.08 -2.08 5.34
CA PRO A 18 -3.78 -2.79 4.26
C PRO A 18 -3.57 -2.13 2.90
N TYR A 19 -3.38 -2.93 1.85
CA TYR A 19 -3.24 -2.41 0.50
C TYR A 19 -4.59 -1.91 -0.05
N GLU A 20 -4.81 -0.60 0.06
CA GLU A 20 -6.03 0.08 -0.41
C GLU A 20 -5.93 0.67 -1.82
N ARG A 21 -7.10 0.96 -2.41
CA ARG A 21 -7.26 1.52 -3.76
C ARG A 21 -6.42 2.78 -4.02
N HIS A 22 -6.30 3.67 -3.03
CA HIS A 22 -5.55 4.92 -3.19
C HIS A 22 -4.02 4.71 -3.31
N HIS A 23 -3.51 3.52 -2.99
CA HIS A 23 -2.09 3.18 -3.21
C HIS A 23 -1.79 2.76 -4.65
N VAL A 24 -2.81 2.36 -5.43
CA VAL A 24 -2.65 1.77 -6.77
C VAL A 24 -1.86 2.67 -7.70
N GLN A 25 -2.15 3.99 -7.71
CA GLN A 25 -1.45 4.92 -8.59
C GLN A 25 0.06 4.99 -8.29
N LYS A 26 0.43 5.00 -7.01
CA LYS A 26 1.83 5.01 -6.60
C LYS A 26 2.52 3.68 -6.92
N TYR A 27 1.84 2.57 -6.64
CA TYR A 27 2.33 1.22 -6.96
C TYR A 27 2.55 1.04 -8.46
N HIS A 28 1.59 1.48 -9.29
CA HIS A 28 1.71 1.45 -10.75
C HIS A 28 2.95 2.21 -11.23
N GLY A 29 3.22 3.41 -10.68
CA GLY A 29 4.45 4.15 -10.98
C GLY A 29 5.74 3.40 -10.62
N TRP A 30 5.75 2.60 -9.55
CA TRP A 30 6.88 1.71 -9.27
C TRP A 30 7.02 0.61 -10.33
N MET A 31 5.90 0.04 -10.75
CA MET A 31 5.86 -1.01 -11.77
C MET A 31 6.15 -0.51 -13.18
N GLU A 32 6.33 0.78 -13.41
CA GLU A 32 6.88 1.29 -14.68
C GLU A 32 8.36 0.93 -14.86
N SER A 33 9.10 0.69 -13.78
CA SER A 33 10.52 0.27 -13.83
C SER A 33 10.67 -1.19 -14.22
N ASP A 34 11.39 -1.45 -15.30
CA ASP A 34 11.69 -2.80 -15.79
C ASP A 34 12.50 -3.62 -14.78
N GLU A 35 13.48 -2.99 -14.13
CA GLU A 35 14.33 -3.62 -13.10
C GLU A 35 13.49 -4.07 -11.91
N LEU A 36 12.61 -3.19 -11.41
CA LEU A 36 11.75 -3.53 -10.27
C LEU A 36 10.83 -4.71 -10.63
N ARG A 37 10.19 -4.68 -11.81
CA ARG A 37 9.34 -5.78 -12.27
C ARG A 37 10.10 -7.09 -12.37
N GLN A 38 11.34 -7.07 -12.85
CA GLN A 38 12.18 -8.27 -12.93
C GLN A 38 12.51 -8.81 -11.53
N LEU A 39 12.90 -7.94 -10.59
CA LEU A 39 13.22 -8.31 -9.21
C LEU A 39 12.01 -8.84 -8.43
N THR A 40 10.81 -8.34 -8.72
CA THR A 40 9.57 -8.76 -8.07
C THR A 40 8.79 -9.82 -8.86
N ALA A 41 9.34 -10.32 -9.97
CA ALA A 41 8.68 -11.23 -10.91
C ALA A 41 7.25 -10.76 -11.28
N SER A 42 7.08 -9.45 -11.44
CA SER A 42 5.80 -8.81 -11.73
C SER A 42 5.66 -8.52 -13.23
N GLU A 43 4.46 -8.69 -13.75
CA GLU A 43 4.14 -8.34 -15.14
C GLU A 43 3.81 -6.86 -15.26
N ARG A 44 3.98 -6.30 -16.47
CA ARG A 44 3.53 -4.93 -16.74
C ARG A 44 2.03 -4.96 -16.98
N LEU A 45 1.29 -4.25 -16.14
CA LEU A 45 -0.15 -4.09 -16.25
C LEU A 45 -0.50 -2.64 -16.59
N SER A 46 -1.64 -2.44 -17.24
CA SER A 46 -2.27 -1.13 -17.32
C SER A 46 -2.78 -0.68 -15.95
N LEU A 47 -2.96 0.63 -15.77
CA LEU A 47 -3.48 1.18 -14.51
C LEU A 47 -4.85 0.59 -14.14
N GLU A 48 -5.72 0.33 -15.12
CA GLU A 48 -7.03 -0.29 -14.88
C GLU A 48 -6.91 -1.74 -14.40
N GLU A 49 -5.99 -2.51 -14.98
CA GLU A 49 -5.71 -3.87 -14.57
C GLU A 49 -5.16 -3.91 -13.14
N GLU A 50 -4.30 -2.97 -12.75
CA GLU A 50 -3.83 -2.83 -11.36
C GLU A 50 -4.99 -2.58 -10.38
N TYR A 51 -5.93 -1.71 -10.74
CA TYR A 51 -7.15 -1.51 -9.94
C TYR A 51 -8.00 -2.78 -9.85
N SER A 52 -8.07 -3.58 -10.92
CA SER A 52 -8.78 -4.86 -10.93
C SER A 52 -8.09 -5.88 -10.02
N MET A 53 -6.76 -6.00 -10.12
CA MET A 53 -5.96 -6.89 -9.27
C MET A 53 -6.02 -6.50 -7.80
N GLN A 54 -5.93 -5.21 -7.48
CA GLN A 54 -6.05 -4.73 -6.10
C GLN A 54 -7.40 -5.14 -5.50
N ARG A 55 -8.51 -5.00 -6.24
CA ARG A 55 -9.84 -5.48 -5.79
C ARG A 55 -9.85 -6.97 -5.52
N LYS A 56 -9.33 -7.79 -6.45
CA LYS A 56 -9.23 -9.26 -6.28
C LYS A 56 -8.44 -9.64 -5.03
N TRP A 57 -7.31 -8.98 -4.76
CA TRP A 57 -6.52 -9.23 -3.55
C TRP A 57 -7.23 -8.75 -2.29
N ARG A 58 -7.89 -7.60 -2.36
CA ARG A 58 -8.71 -7.06 -1.26
C ARG A 58 -9.85 -7.99 -0.89
N GLU A 59 -10.43 -8.72 -1.84
CA GLU A 59 -11.54 -9.64 -1.61
C GLU A 59 -11.12 -11.09 -1.34
N SER A 60 -9.86 -11.45 -1.59
CA SER A 60 -9.38 -12.83 -1.42
C SER A 60 -9.50 -13.31 0.04
N PRO A 61 -10.09 -14.50 0.30
CA PRO A 61 -10.28 -15.01 1.67
C PRO A 61 -8.99 -15.55 2.30
N ASP A 62 -7.97 -15.81 1.49
CA ASP A 62 -6.75 -16.54 1.83
C ASP A 62 -5.48 -15.69 1.74
N LYS A 63 -5.59 -14.42 1.35
CA LYS A 63 -4.45 -13.50 1.21
C LYS A 63 -4.55 -12.30 2.12
N CYS A 64 -3.40 -11.92 2.65
CA CYS A 64 -3.16 -10.65 3.35
C CYS A 64 -2.08 -9.86 2.60
N THR A 65 -2.46 -8.72 2.03
CA THR A 65 -1.60 -7.81 1.28
C THR A 65 -1.44 -6.49 2.04
N PHE A 66 -0.20 -6.14 2.35
CA PHE A 66 0.13 -4.92 3.07
C PHE A 66 1.07 -4.04 2.26
N ILE A 67 0.95 -2.73 2.45
CA ILE A 67 1.97 -1.75 2.08
C ILE A 67 2.84 -1.48 3.31
N ILE A 68 4.15 -1.52 3.12
CA ILE A 68 5.13 -1.19 4.14
C ILE A 68 5.39 0.31 4.10
N LEU A 69 5.21 0.96 5.24
CA LEU A 69 5.53 2.37 5.45
C LEU A 69 6.69 2.50 6.44
N ASP A 70 7.51 3.52 6.26
CA ASP A 70 8.44 3.98 7.29
C ASP A 70 7.64 4.61 8.44
N ARG A 71 7.83 4.08 9.66
CA ARG A 71 7.01 4.48 10.81
C ARG A 71 7.28 5.91 11.22
N GLU A 72 8.55 6.30 11.30
CA GLU A 72 8.94 7.62 11.80
C GLU A 72 8.40 8.71 10.88
N ARG A 73 8.59 8.57 9.56
CA ARG A 73 8.07 9.52 8.57
C ARG A 73 6.55 9.58 8.59
N TYR A 74 5.87 8.44 8.74
CA TYR A 74 4.41 8.40 8.80
C TYR A 74 3.87 9.11 10.05
N GLU A 75 4.45 8.86 11.22
CA GLU A 75 4.05 9.49 12.48
C GLU A 75 4.34 11.01 12.46
N GLN A 76 5.47 11.45 11.89
CA GLN A 76 5.79 12.87 11.71
C GLN A 76 4.79 13.59 10.80
N ALA A 77 4.47 13.02 9.63
CA ALA A 77 3.50 13.60 8.70
C ALA A 77 2.09 13.65 9.31
N SER A 78 1.68 12.59 10.02
CA SER A 78 0.38 12.54 10.69
C SER A 78 0.23 13.62 11.77
N ASN A 79 1.32 13.92 12.49
CA ASN A 79 1.34 14.99 13.48
C ASN A 79 1.29 16.38 12.81
N GLN A 80 1.89 16.56 11.64
CA GLN A 80 1.82 17.83 10.89
C GLN A 80 0.42 18.09 10.31
N ASP A 81 -0.25 17.06 9.81
CA ASP A 81 -1.65 17.14 9.33
C ASP A 81 -2.64 17.44 10.46
N ALA A 82 -2.34 17.03 11.70
CA ALA A 82 -3.13 17.38 12.88
C ALA A 82 -2.95 18.86 13.27
N VAL A 83 -1.72 19.37 13.21
CA VAL A 83 -1.40 20.78 13.52
C VAL A 83 -2.00 21.76 12.49
N GLN A 84 -2.12 21.38 11.22
CA GLN A 84 -2.78 22.21 10.19
C GLN A 84 -4.30 22.31 10.35
N ARG A 85 -4.94 21.48 11.17
CA ARG A 85 -6.40 21.53 11.43
C ARG A 85 -6.76 22.33 12.69
N GLU A 86 -5.78 22.82 13.44
CA GLU A 86 -5.98 23.61 14.67
C GLU A 86 -5.62 25.10 14.52
N ILE A 87 -5.46 25.61 13.30
CA ILE A 87 -5.27 27.04 12.99
C ILE A 87 -6.41 27.55 12.10
#